data_AF-A0A8J2JWB9-F1
#
_entry.id   AF-A0A8J2JWB9-F1
#
_cell.length_a   1.000
_cell.length_b   1.000
_cell.length_c   1.000
_cell.angle_alpha   90.00
_cell.angle_beta   90.00
_cell.angle_gamma   90.00
#
_symmetry.space_group_name_H-M   'P 1'
#
loop_
_entity.id
_entity.type
_entity.pdbx_description
1 polymer ?
#
loop_
_entity_poly.entity_id
_entity_poly.type
_entity_poly.pdbx_seq_one_letter_code
_entity_poly.pdbx_strand_id
1 'polypeptide(L)' 'MYDSLPTGRLGMEEELANLATYMLSDYSSWMTGETVTLDGGETVFNTGEFNKLTSVTE' A
#
# COMPACT_ATOMS: atom_id res chain seq x y z
N MET A 1 10.08 -0.27 13.92
CA MET A 1 9.36 0.95 13.44
C MET A 1 8.72 0.73 12.06
N TYR A 2 9.26 -0.15 11.21
CA TYR A 2 8.63 -0.54 9.94
C TYR A 2 7.96 -1.92 10.00
N ASP A 3 7.87 -2.53 11.18
CA ASP A 3 7.34 -3.89 11.35
C ASP A 3 5.85 -3.98 11.00
N SER A 4 5.14 -2.84 10.98
CA SER A 4 3.76 -2.72 10.51
C SER A 4 3.62 -2.45 9.01
N LEU A 5 4.72 -2.25 8.29
CA LEU A 5 4.76 -2.05 6.84
C LEU A 5 5.31 -3.32 6.19
N PRO A 6 4.49 -4.15 5.53
CA PRO A 6 4.95 -5.32 4.79
C PRO A 6 6.07 -5.02 3.77
N THR A 7 6.08 -3.81 3.20
CA THR A 7 7.14 -3.34 2.30
C THR A 7 8.45 -2.99 3.00
N GLY A 8 8.46 -2.85 4.32
CA GLY A 8 9.66 -2.58 5.13
C GLY A 8 10.23 -1.17 5.00
N ARG A 9 9.53 -0.26 4.33
CA ARG A 9 9.95 1.14 4.13
C ARG A 9 8.75 2.06 3.99
N LEU A 10 9.00 3.37 4.13
CA LEU A 10 8.02 4.39 3.75
C LEU A 10 7.94 4.51 2.23
N GLY A 11 6.76 4.95 1.76
CA GLY A 11 6.58 5.41 0.39
C GLY A 11 7.35 6.71 0.13
N MET A 12 7.72 6.93 -1.12
CA MET A 12 8.35 8.16 -1.61
C MET A 12 7.33 9.02 -2.36
N GLU A 13 7.55 10.33 -2.41
CA GLU A 13 6.67 11.28 -3.06
C GLU A 13 6.50 11.00 -4.56
N GLU A 14 7.54 10.50 -5.23
CA GLU A 14 7.51 10.11 -6.63
C GLU A 14 6.59 8.90 -6.88
N GLU A 15 6.44 8.00 -5.93
CA GLU A 15 5.55 6.83 -6.06
C GLU A 15 4.08 7.25 -6.06
N LEU A 16 3.72 8.18 -5.18
CA LEU A 16 2.38 8.79 -5.17
C LEU A 16 2.14 9.61 -6.45
N ALA A 17 3.13 10.41 -6.87
CA ALA A 17 3.04 11.21 -8.09
C ALA A 17 2.84 10.35 -9.34
N ASN A 18 3.53 9.20 -9.42
CA ASN A 18 3.37 8.26 -10.53
C ASN A 18 1.97 7.62 -10.54
N LEU A 19 1.44 7.20 -9.38
CA LEU A 19 0.08 6.66 -9.30
C LEU A 19 -0.95 7.72 -9.71
N ALA A 20 -0.83 8.95 -9.19
CA ALA A 20 -1.71 10.06 -9.56
C ALA A 20 -1.62 10.37 -11.06
N THR A 21 -0.41 10.38 -11.62
CA THR A 21 -0.19 10.61 -13.05
C THR A 21 -0.87 9.55 -13.90
N TYR A 22 -0.75 8.27 -13.53
CA TYR A 22 -1.46 7.20 -14.21
C TYR A 22 -2.98 7.39 -14.12
N MET A 23 -3.53 7.60 -12.92
CA MET A 23 -4.97 7.72 -12.68
C MET A 23 -5.63 8.94 -13.36
N LEU A 24 -4.86 10.00 -13.62
CA LEU A 24 -5.34 11.19 -14.32
C LEU A 24 -5.13 11.13 -15.83
N SER A 25 -4.44 10.11 -16.34
CA SER A 25 -4.14 9.97 -17.76
C SER A 25 -5.26 9.26 -18.53
N ASP A 26 -5.23 9.37 -19.86
CA ASP A 26 -6.16 8.60 -20.73
C ASP A 26 -5.97 7.08 -20.62
N TYR A 27 -4.82 6.62 -20.11
CA TYR A 27 -4.55 5.19 -19.88
C TYR A 27 -5.48 4.58 -18.83
N SER A 28 -5.99 5.38 -17.89
CA SER A 28 -6.98 4.97 -16.89
C SER A 28 -8.40 5.44 -17.22
N SER A 29 -8.70 5.75 -18.48
CA SER A 29 -9.99 6.31 -18.93
C SER A 29 -11.24 5.51 -18.53
N TRP A 30 -11.09 4.23 -18.18
CA TRP A 30 -12.20 3.38 -17.73
C TRP A 30 -12.21 3.12 -16.21
N MET A 31 -11.26 3.67 -15.45
CA MET A 31 -11.20 3.56 -14.00
C MET A 31 -12.06 4.65 -13.38
N THR A 32 -13.27 4.31 -12.95
CA THR A 32 -14.25 5.26 -12.38
C THR A 32 -14.78 4.76 -11.05
N GLY A 33 -14.85 5.65 -10.04
CA GLY A 33 -15.39 5.31 -8.72
C GLY A 33 -14.49 4.42 -7.86
N GLU A 34 -13.23 4.28 -8.24
CA GLU A 34 -12.27 3.39 -7.58
C GLU A 34 -11.55 4.06 -6.41
N THR A 35 -11.10 3.28 -5.43
CA THR A 35 -10.24 3.73 -4.32
C THR A 35 -8.99 2.86 -4.28
N VAL A 36 -7.84 3.43 -4.64
CA VAL A 36 -6.57 2.69 -4.65
C VAL A 36 -5.82 2.94 -3.35
N THR A 37 -5.63 1.89 -2.55
CA THR A 37 -4.77 1.95 -1.35
C THR A 37 -3.30 1.91 -1.76
N LEU A 38 -2.54 2.94 -1.37
CA LEU A 38 -1.10 3.03 -1.54
C LEU A 38 -0.44 3.28 -0.18
N ASP A 39 -0.30 2.24 0.62
CA ASP A 39 0.14 2.34 2.03
C ASP A 39 1.28 1.35 2.38
N GLY A 40 1.90 0.72 1.38
CA GLY A 40 2.95 -0.27 1.61
C GLY A 40 2.47 -1.52 2.36
N GLY A 41 1.16 -1.78 2.40
CA GLY A 41 0.52 -2.92 3.07
C GLY A 41 0.11 -2.66 4.52
N GLU A 42 0.21 -1.43 5.00
CA GLU A 42 -0.04 -1.07 6.40
C GLU A 42 -1.45 -1.45 6.89
N THR A 43 -2.47 -1.09 6.12
CA THR A 43 -3.87 -1.29 6.49
C THR A 43 -4.14 -2.77 6.72
N VAL A 44 -3.82 -3.60 5.73
CA VAL A 44 -4.09 -5.04 5.79
C VAL A 44 -3.24 -5.73 6.85
N PHE A 45 -2.00 -5.27 7.07
CA PHE A 45 -1.17 -5.77 8.16
C PHE A 45 -1.82 -5.50 9.51
N ASN A 46 -2.23 -4.26 9.77
CA ASN A 46 -2.78 -3.84 11.05
C ASN A 46 -4.16 -4.43 11.36
N THR A 47 -4.98 -4.72 10.34
CA THR A 47 -6.33 -5.26 10.55
C THR A 47 -6.39 -6.77 10.72
N GLY A 48 -5.34 -7.51 10.33
CA GLY A 48 -5.34 -8.97 10.47
C GLY A 48 -5.01 -9.41 11.90
N GLU A 49 -5.91 -10.18 12.50
CA GLU A 49 -5.84 -10.63 13.90
C GLU A 49 -4.50 -11.31 14.24
N PHE A 50 -4.01 -12.16 13.35
CA PHE A 50 -2.80 -12.96 13.55
C PHE A 50 -1.58 -12.41 12.80
N ASN A 51 -1.68 -11.24 12.16
CA ASN A 51 -0.58 -10.69 11.36
C ASN A 51 0.63 -10.28 12.20
N LYS A 52 0.46 -10.10 13.52
CA LYS A 52 1.58 -9.85 14.44
C LYS A 52 2.45 -11.08 14.71
N LEU A 53 2.02 -12.27 14.28
CA LEU A 53 2.82 -13.50 14.33
C LEU A 53 3.84 -13.54 13.18
N THR A 54 4.61 -12.46 12.99
CA THR A 54 5.60 -12.34 11.91
C THR A 54 6.89 -13.10 12.18
N SER A 55 7.12 -13.56 13.41
CA SER A 55 8.35 -14.23 13.84
C SER A 55 8.05 -15.33 14.86
N VAL A 56 7.33 -16.36 14.40
CA VAL A 56 7.10 -17.57 15.20
C VAL A 56 8.36 -18.43 15.18
N THR A 57 8.92 -18.71 16.35
CA THR A 57 10.04 -19.65 16.53
C THR A 57 9.53 -21.03 16.96
N GLU A 58 10.39 -22.05 16.90
CA GLU A 58 10.11 -23.37 17.48
C GLU A 58 9.81 -23.32 18.98
#